data_AF-A0A972NFC0-F1
#
_entry.id   AF-A0A972NFC0-F1
#
_cell.length_a   1.000
_cell.length_b   1.000
_cell.length_c   1.000
_cell.angle_alpha   90.00
_cell.angle_beta   90.00
_cell.angle_gamma   90.00
#
_symmetry.space_group_name_H-M   'P 1'
#
loop_
_entity.id
_entity.type
_entity.pdbx_description
1 polymer ?
#
loop_
_entity_poly.entity_id
_entity_poly.type
_entity_poly.pdbx_seq_one_letter_code
_entity_poly.pdbx_strand_id
1 'polypeptide(L)'
;MGVKSELKEFVLNFGRSLGEKEAFEGELLKFRLALKARVVRVLSFSPDEAVKEQLMAQLLEGLEEALKELEESLGRGEPEQLRRQALFLEGINGTLKDFLADDGIGDRHALSRLAAYLSELVERINLELREQKGGLLRRLRGFLFGA
;
A
#
# COMPACT_ATOMS: atom_id res chain seq x y z
N MET A 1 -22.62 4.74 2.64
CA MET A 1 -21.44 4.47 1.78
C MET A 1 -21.22 2.98 1.73
N GLY A 2 -20.91 2.41 0.56
CA GLY A 2 -20.61 0.98 0.43
C GLY A 2 -19.19 0.65 0.90
N VAL A 3 -18.92 -0.63 1.18
CA VAL A 3 -17.60 -1.14 1.63
C VAL A 3 -16.48 -0.67 0.71
N LYS A 4 -16.72 -0.74 -0.60
CA LYS A 4 -15.80 -0.26 -1.65
C LYS A 4 -15.40 1.20 -1.46
N SER A 5 -16.38 2.11 -1.39
CA SER A 5 -16.13 3.56 -1.27
C SER A 5 -15.46 3.90 0.06
N GLU A 6 -15.90 3.26 1.15
CA GLU A 6 -15.30 3.48 2.48
C GLU A 6 -13.82 3.11 2.49
N LEU A 7 -13.46 1.94 1.95
CA LEU A 7 -12.07 1.52 1.92
C LEU A 7 -11.24 2.42 1.00
N LYS A 8 -11.78 2.75 -0.19
CA LYS A 8 -11.11 3.62 -1.14
C LYS A 8 -10.72 4.95 -0.51
N GLU A 9 -11.68 5.63 0.11
CA GLU A 9 -11.44 6.92 0.78
C GLU A 9 -10.46 6.78 1.95
N PHE A 10 -10.59 5.72 2.75
CA PHE A 10 -9.66 5.43 3.86
C PHE A 10 -8.20 5.32 3.38
N VAL A 11 -7.95 4.59 2.30
CA VAL A 11 -6.62 4.41 1.72
C VAL A 11 -6.11 5.71 1.09
N LEU A 12 -6.96 6.41 0.32
CA LEU A 12 -6.60 7.68 -0.32
C LEU A 12 -6.24 8.76 0.70
N ASN A 13 -7.01 8.90 1.77
CA ASN A 13 -6.76 9.89 2.81
C ASN A 13 -5.41 9.67 3.49
N PHE A 14 -5.03 8.41 3.74
CA PHE A 14 -3.72 8.11 4.29
C PHE A 14 -2.60 8.31 3.25
N GLY A 15 -2.78 7.80 2.02
CA GLY A 15 -1.78 7.85 0.95
C GLY A 15 -1.45 9.28 0.48
N ARG A 16 -2.45 10.18 0.43
CA ARG A 16 -2.24 11.59 0.04
C ARG A 16 -1.52 12.42 1.10
N SER A 17 -1.55 11.99 2.36
CA SER A 17 -0.96 12.73 3.49
C SER A 17 0.37 12.16 3.98
N LEU A 18 1.01 11.23 3.24
CA LEU A 18 2.24 10.55 3.68
C LEU A 18 3.40 11.52 4.01
N GLY A 19 3.54 12.61 3.23
CA GLY A 19 4.59 13.61 3.41
C GLY A 19 4.44 14.47 4.68
N GLU A 20 3.21 14.63 5.17
CA GLU A 20 2.85 15.61 6.20
C GLU A 20 2.75 15.00 7.61
N LYS A 21 2.90 13.68 7.74
CA LYS A 21 2.76 12.98 9.03
C LYS A 21 4.01 13.12 9.90
N GLU A 22 3.89 13.82 11.02
CA GLU A 22 4.98 14.07 11.99
C GLU A 22 5.37 12.82 12.82
N ALA A 23 4.53 11.77 12.84
CA ALA A 23 4.82 10.49 13.49
C ALA A 23 4.51 9.30 12.55
N PHE A 24 5.14 9.31 11.38
CA PHE A 24 4.80 8.41 10.27
C PHE A 24 4.68 6.93 10.68
N GLU A 25 5.65 6.37 11.41
CA GLU A 25 5.63 4.94 11.78
C GLU A 25 4.44 4.59 12.69
N GLY A 26 4.13 5.44 13.67
CA GLY A 26 2.97 5.25 14.55
C GLY A 26 1.65 5.39 13.80
N GLU A 27 1.57 6.34 12.89
CA GLU A 27 0.40 6.53 12.02
C GLU A 27 0.22 5.35 11.03
N LEU A 28 1.32 4.84 10.48
CA LEU A 28 1.31 3.65 9.61
C LEU A 28 0.85 2.42 10.38
N LEU A 29 1.28 2.24 11.63
CA LEU A 29 0.80 1.16 12.48
C LEU A 29 -0.71 1.26 12.72
N LYS A 30 -1.23 2.44 13.07
CA LYS A 30 -2.68 2.66 13.24
C LYS A 30 -3.45 2.37 11.96
N PHE A 31 -2.93 2.83 10.81
CA PHE A 31 -3.52 2.54 9.51
C PHE A 31 -3.59 1.03 9.23
N ARG A 32 -2.49 0.29 9.44
CA ARG A 32 -2.44 -1.17 9.23
C ARG A 32 -3.44 -1.90 10.12
N LEU A 33 -3.52 -1.54 11.40
CA LEU A 33 -4.50 -2.12 12.33
C LEU A 33 -5.94 -1.82 11.90
N ALA A 34 -6.21 -0.59 11.45
CA ALA A 34 -7.52 -0.18 10.98
C ALA A 34 -7.91 -0.81 9.63
N LEU A 35 -6.94 -1.10 8.75
CA LEU A 35 -7.14 -1.88 7.54
C LEU A 35 -7.47 -3.33 7.89
N LYS A 36 -6.68 -3.95 8.78
CA LYS A 36 -6.90 -5.32 9.26
C LYS A 36 -8.29 -5.47 9.90
N ALA A 37 -8.70 -4.53 10.75
CA ALA A 37 -10.01 -4.53 11.39
C ALA A 37 -11.17 -4.46 10.38
N ARG A 38 -11.01 -3.74 9.26
CA ARG A 38 -12.03 -3.68 8.19
C ARG A 38 -12.18 -5.01 7.46
N VAL A 39 -11.06 -5.67 7.14
CA VAL A 39 -11.07 -7.00 6.52
C VAL A 39 -11.71 -8.02 7.47
N VAL A 40 -11.32 -8.03 8.74
CA VAL A 40 -11.94 -8.91 9.76
C VAL A 40 -13.44 -8.65 9.88
N ARG A 41 -13.87 -7.38 9.88
CA ARG A 41 -15.29 -7.01 9.94
C ARG A 41 -16.08 -7.62 8.78
N VAL A 42 -15.53 -7.58 7.57
CA VAL A 42 -16.14 -8.20 6.38
C VAL A 42 -16.25 -9.71 6.56
N LEU A 43 -15.16 -10.36 6.99
CA LEU A 43 -15.13 -11.81 7.20
C LEU A 43 -16.10 -12.27 8.31
N SER A 44 -16.34 -11.43 9.31
CA SER A 44 -17.26 -11.72 10.42
C SER A 44 -18.70 -11.21 10.18
N PHE A 45 -18.98 -10.54 9.05
CA PHE A 45 -20.23 -9.79 8.87
C PHE A 45 -21.47 -10.68 8.77
N SER A 46 -21.34 -11.83 8.10
CA SER A 46 -22.44 -12.74 7.80
C SER A 46 -21.98 -14.19 7.98
N PRO A 47 -22.85 -15.12 8.41
CA PRO A 47 -22.57 -16.55 8.30
C PRO A 47 -22.66 -17.06 6.85
N ASP A 48 -23.31 -16.31 5.96
CA ASP A 48 -23.43 -16.64 4.53
C ASP A 48 -22.12 -16.34 3.79
N GLU A 49 -21.52 -17.38 3.23
CA GLU A 49 -20.24 -17.31 2.53
C GLU A 49 -20.31 -16.47 1.24
N ALA A 50 -21.42 -16.55 0.49
CA ALA A 50 -21.56 -15.78 -0.74
C ALA A 50 -21.60 -14.27 -0.47
N VAL A 51 -22.22 -13.87 0.65
CA VAL A 51 -22.23 -12.48 1.10
C VAL A 51 -20.83 -12.02 1.51
N LYS A 52 -20.06 -12.86 2.23
CA LYS A 52 -18.67 -12.53 2.59
C LYS A 52 -17.80 -12.36 1.35
N GLU A 53 -17.90 -13.26 0.39
CA GLU A 53 -17.14 -13.18 -0.86
C GLU A 53 -17.46 -11.91 -1.63
N GLN A 54 -18.74 -11.54 -1.74
CA GLN A 54 -19.15 -10.29 -2.40
C GLN A 54 -18.59 -9.05 -1.68
N LEU A 55 -18.67 -9.00 -0.35
CA LEU A 55 -18.12 -7.88 0.42
C LEU A 55 -16.59 -7.83 0.37
N MET A 56 -15.93 -8.98 0.31
CA MET A 56 -14.48 -9.06 0.13
C MET A 56 -14.07 -8.55 -1.23
N ALA A 57 -14.78 -8.94 -2.30
CA ALA A 57 -14.54 -8.44 -3.65
C ALA A 57 -14.67 -6.90 -3.69
N GLN A 58 -15.73 -6.35 -3.07
CA GLN A 58 -15.90 -4.89 -2.96
C GLN A 58 -14.76 -4.21 -2.19
N LEU A 59 -14.26 -4.84 -1.13
CA LEU A 59 -13.11 -4.37 -0.37
C LEU A 59 -11.87 -4.35 -1.27
N LEU A 60 -11.54 -5.45 -1.95
CA LEU A 60 -10.37 -5.53 -2.83
C LEU A 60 -10.45 -4.53 -4.00
N GLU A 61 -11.62 -4.37 -4.61
CA GLU A 61 -11.84 -3.36 -5.65
C GLU A 61 -11.60 -1.94 -5.12
N GLY A 62 -12.09 -1.62 -3.92
CA GLY A 62 -11.89 -0.29 -3.32
C GLY A 62 -10.41 0.00 -3.08
N LEU A 63 -9.64 -1.02 -2.70
CA LEU A 63 -8.20 -0.92 -2.51
C LEU A 63 -7.48 -0.74 -3.85
N GLU A 64 -7.81 -1.54 -4.85
CA GLU A 64 -7.22 -1.46 -6.18
C GLU A 64 -7.46 -0.08 -6.82
N GLU A 65 -8.68 0.46 -6.73
CA GLU A 65 -8.99 1.80 -7.24
C GLU A 65 -8.21 2.90 -6.51
N ALA A 66 -8.10 2.80 -5.18
CA ALA A 66 -7.31 3.77 -4.41
C ALA A 66 -5.83 3.75 -4.82
N LEU A 67 -5.25 2.56 -5.03
CA LEU A 67 -3.87 2.41 -5.45
C LEU A 67 -3.62 2.96 -6.86
N LYS A 68 -4.54 2.68 -7.80
CA LYS A 68 -4.47 3.25 -9.16
C LYS A 68 -4.54 4.78 -9.15
N GLU A 69 -5.37 5.37 -8.30
CA GLU A 69 -5.43 6.83 -8.15
C GLU A 69 -4.16 7.41 -7.50
N LEU A 70 -3.55 6.69 -6.56
CA LEU A 70 -2.28 7.12 -5.96
C LEU A 70 -1.10 6.95 -6.91
N GLU A 71 -1.19 6.01 -7.86
CA GLU A 71 -0.10 5.62 -8.76
C GLU A 71 0.57 6.80 -9.46
N GLU A 72 -0.19 7.80 -9.89
CA GLU A 72 0.34 8.99 -10.57
C GLU A 72 1.28 9.83 -9.68
N SER A 73 1.09 9.75 -8.36
CA SER A 73 1.89 10.47 -7.36
C SER A 73 3.01 9.60 -6.76
N LEU A 74 2.93 8.28 -6.90
CA LEU A 74 3.92 7.34 -6.38
C LEU A 74 5.22 7.43 -7.19
N GLY A 75 6.35 7.20 -6.52
CA GLY A 75 7.66 7.25 -7.15
C GLY A 75 8.15 8.67 -7.44
N ARG A 76 7.48 9.70 -6.89
CA ARG A 76 7.91 11.09 -6.98
C ARG A 76 8.20 11.64 -5.58
N GLY A 77 9.19 12.52 -5.51
CA GLY A 77 9.56 13.23 -4.30
C GLY A 77 10.97 12.94 -3.80
N GLU A 78 11.29 13.54 -2.66
CA GLU A 78 12.57 13.36 -1.98
C GLU A 78 12.70 11.94 -1.39
N PRO A 79 13.94 11.46 -1.11
CA PRO A 79 14.16 10.10 -0.64
C PRO A 79 13.32 9.67 0.56
N GLU A 80 13.04 10.59 1.48
CA GLU A 80 12.20 10.32 2.65
C GLU A 80 10.72 10.11 2.26
N GLN A 81 10.20 10.87 1.30
CA GLN A 81 8.84 10.68 0.79
C GLN A 81 8.71 9.35 0.06
N LEU A 82 9.69 8.99 -0.77
CA LEU A 82 9.73 7.70 -1.45
C LEU A 82 9.80 6.53 -0.45
N ARG A 83 10.62 6.65 0.61
CA ARG A 83 10.67 5.66 1.69
C ARG A 83 9.30 5.48 2.35
N ARG A 84 8.60 6.57 2.65
CA ARG A 84 7.25 6.52 3.26
C ARG A 84 6.22 5.89 2.32
N GLN A 85 6.28 6.19 1.03
CA GLN A 85 5.43 5.54 0.02
C GLN A 85 5.68 4.03 -0.03
N ALA A 86 6.95 3.59 -0.05
CA ALA A 86 7.29 2.17 -0.01
C ALA A 86 6.73 1.49 1.24
N LEU A 87 7.00 2.05 2.44
CA LEU A 87 6.50 1.50 3.71
C LEU A 87 4.97 1.44 3.79
N PHE A 88 4.28 2.43 3.22
CA PHE A 88 2.83 2.43 3.12
C PHE A 88 2.31 1.25 2.28
N LEU A 89 2.84 1.07 1.07
CA LEU A 89 2.47 -0.02 0.17
C LEU A 89 2.82 -1.39 0.76
N GLU A 90 4.00 -1.52 1.37
CA GLU A 90 4.41 -2.72 2.11
C GLU A 90 3.46 -3.02 3.28
N GLY A 91 3.01 -1.98 3.99
CA GLY A 91 2.04 -2.10 5.08
C GLY A 91 0.69 -2.65 4.60
N ILE A 92 0.20 -2.19 3.45
CA ILE A 92 -0.99 -2.74 2.79
C ILE A 92 -0.75 -4.20 2.40
N ASN A 93 0.35 -4.47 1.67
CA ASN A 93 0.66 -5.79 1.14
C ASN A 93 0.82 -6.83 2.26
N GLY A 94 1.53 -6.48 3.34
CA GLY A 94 1.67 -7.33 4.52
C GLY A 94 0.31 -7.62 5.17
N THR A 95 -0.56 -6.62 5.26
CA THR A 95 -1.91 -6.81 5.80
C THR A 95 -2.73 -7.77 4.93
N LEU A 96 -2.66 -7.67 3.59
CA LEU A 96 -3.36 -8.61 2.70
C LEU A 96 -2.78 -10.03 2.77
N LYS A 97 -1.46 -10.16 2.88
CA LYS A 97 -0.77 -11.46 2.96
C LYS A 97 -1.11 -12.23 4.23
N ASP A 98 -1.30 -11.54 5.36
CA ASP A 98 -1.81 -12.18 6.60
C ASP A 98 -3.10 -12.96 6.31
N PHE A 99 -3.99 -12.41 5.47
CA PHE A 99 -5.26 -13.07 5.14
C PHE A 99 -5.18 -14.08 3.99
N LEU A 100 -4.13 -14.04 3.16
CA LEU A 100 -3.87 -15.12 2.18
C LEU A 100 -3.45 -16.42 2.88
N ALA A 101 -2.79 -16.30 4.04
CA ALA A 101 -2.37 -17.43 4.85
C ALA A 101 -3.53 -18.08 5.63
N ASP A 102 -4.59 -17.32 5.89
CA ASP A 102 -5.79 -17.80 6.56
C ASP A 102 -6.81 -18.35 5.54
N ASP A 103 -7.40 -19.52 5.81
CA ASP A 103 -8.37 -20.19 4.90
C ASP A 103 -9.73 -19.45 4.75
N GLY A 104 -9.86 -18.22 5.25
CA GLY A 104 -11.10 -17.46 5.29
C GLY A 104 -11.44 -16.64 4.05
N ILE A 105 -10.61 -16.65 3.00
CA ILE A 105 -10.90 -15.90 1.75
C ILE A 105 -10.99 -16.85 0.56
N GLY A 106 -12.17 -16.88 -0.07
CA GLY A 106 -12.45 -17.66 -1.29
C GLY A 106 -11.70 -17.16 -2.52
N ASP A 107 -11.70 -15.84 -2.78
CA ASP A 107 -11.01 -15.25 -3.96
C ASP A 107 -9.53 -14.97 -3.68
N ARG A 108 -8.74 -16.04 -3.59
CA ARG A 108 -7.28 -15.96 -3.48
C ARG A 108 -6.63 -15.35 -4.72
N HIS A 109 -7.30 -15.41 -5.87
CA HIS A 109 -6.75 -14.92 -7.13
C HIS A 109 -6.73 -13.38 -7.16
N ALA A 110 -7.84 -12.72 -6.79
CA ALA A 110 -7.88 -11.27 -6.68
C ALA A 110 -6.87 -10.73 -5.67
N LEU A 111 -6.77 -11.36 -4.49
CA LEU A 111 -5.76 -11.03 -3.49
C LEU A 111 -4.33 -11.18 -4.02
N SER A 112 -4.02 -12.30 -4.66
CA SER A 112 -2.69 -12.57 -5.21
C SER A 112 -2.30 -11.55 -6.28
N ARG A 113 -3.22 -11.22 -7.21
CA ARG A 113 -3.01 -10.16 -8.21
C ARG A 113 -2.72 -8.81 -7.55
N LEU A 114 -3.50 -8.43 -6.54
CA LEU A 114 -3.33 -7.16 -5.85
C LEU A 114 -2.01 -7.10 -5.06
N ALA A 115 -1.62 -8.21 -4.42
CA ALA A 115 -0.34 -8.34 -3.72
C ALA A 115 0.86 -8.26 -4.69
N ALA A 116 0.73 -8.86 -5.88
CA ALA A 116 1.73 -8.74 -6.95
C ALA A 116 1.87 -7.29 -7.42
N TYR A 117 0.74 -6.63 -7.72
CA TYR A 117 0.73 -5.21 -8.11
C TYR A 117 1.37 -4.31 -7.05
N LEU A 118 1.04 -4.48 -5.77
CA LEU A 118 1.69 -3.74 -4.67
C LEU A 118 3.21 -3.98 -4.63
N SER A 119 3.65 -5.20 -4.90
CA SER A 119 5.08 -5.54 -4.90
C SER A 119 5.81 -4.86 -6.06
N GLU A 120 5.19 -4.79 -7.24
CA GLU A 120 5.71 -4.06 -8.41
C GLU A 120 5.85 -2.55 -8.11
N LEU A 121 4.83 -1.94 -7.50
CA LEU A 121 4.87 -0.53 -7.10
C LEU A 121 6.02 -0.25 -6.12
N VAL A 122 6.21 -1.12 -5.13
CA VAL A 122 7.31 -1.03 -4.17
C VAL A 122 8.67 -1.17 -4.86
N GLU A 123 8.81 -2.11 -5.80
CA GLU A 123 10.04 -2.28 -6.57
C GLU A 123 10.38 -1.03 -7.39
N ARG A 124 9.39 -0.43 -8.06
CA ARG A 124 9.54 0.82 -8.80
C ARG A 124 10.04 1.97 -7.91
N ILE A 125 9.47 2.14 -6.72
CA ILE A 125 9.91 3.15 -5.75
C ILE A 125 11.34 2.87 -5.26
N ASN A 126 11.68 1.60 -5.04
CA ASN A 126 13.02 1.21 -4.62
C ASN A 126 14.08 1.44 -5.70
N LEU A 127 13.72 1.29 -6.98
CA LEU A 127 14.58 1.66 -8.10
C LEU A 127 14.86 3.17 -8.11
N GLU A 128 13.82 4.00 -7.99
CA GLU A 128 13.95 5.46 -7.91
C GLU A 128 14.86 5.87 -6.72
N LEU A 129 14.67 5.27 -5.55
CA LEU A 129 15.52 5.49 -4.37
C LEU A 129 17.00 5.16 -4.64
N ARG A 130 17.28 4.10 -5.40
CA ARG A 130 18.65 3.70 -5.75
C ARG A 130 19.25 4.65 -6.78
N GLU A 131 18.47 5.10 -7.75
CA GLU A 131 18.91 6.06 -8.77
C GLU A 131 19.30 7.40 -8.14
N GLN A 132 18.47 7.94 -7.24
CA GLN A 132 18.77 9.16 -6.51
C GLN A 132 20.06 9.04 -5.68
N LYS A 133 20.25 7.92 -4.97
CA LYS A 133 21.50 7.66 -4.23
C LYS A 133 22.72 7.52 -5.14
N GLY A 134 22.59 6.83 -6.27
CA GLY A 134 23.65 6.63 -7.25
C GLY A 134 24.08 7.93 -7.96
N GLY A 135 23.12 8.82 -8.22
CA GLY A 135 23.38 10.17 -8.73
C GLY A 135 24.13 11.04 -7.72
N LEU A 136 23.75 10.95 -6.44
CA LEU A 136 24.44 11.66 -5.35
C LEU A 136 25.90 11.18 -5.20
N LEU A 137 26.13 9.87 -5.21
CA LEU A 137 27.47 9.28 -5.12
C LEU A 137 28.35 9.63 -6.32
N ARG A 138 27.78 9.71 -7.53
CA ARG A 138 28.49 10.18 -8.73
C ARG A 138 28.88 11.65 -8.62
N ARG A 139 28.00 12.52 -8.13
CA ARG A 139 28.31 13.94 -7.89
C ARG A 139 29.41 14.11 -6.84
N LEU A 140 29.35 13.40 -5.72
CA LEU A 140 30.39 13.44 -4.69
C LEU A 140 31.74 12.93 -5.21
N ARG A 141 31.74 11.87 -6.03
CA ARG A 141 32.97 11.36 -6.65
C ARG A 141 33.58 12.37 -7.62
N GLY A 142 32.77 13.05 -8.43
CA GLY A 142 33.26 14.12 -9.31
C GLY A 142 33.87 15.30 -8.54
N PHE A 143 33.29 15.66 -7.39
CA PHE A 143 33.80 16.74 -6.55
C PHE A 143 35.10 16.36 -5.80
N LEU A 144 35.22 15.09 -5.37
CA LEU A 144 36.37 14.61 -4.60
C LEU A 144 37.55 14.15 -5.48
N PHE A 145 37.28 13.70 -6.71
CA PHE A 145 38.31 13.11 -7.58
C PHE A 145 38.50 13.83 -8.91
N GLY A 146 37.97 15.06 -9.05
CA GLY A 146 38.34 16.02 -10.10
C GLY A 146 38.51 15.41 -11.50
N ALA A 147 37.39 15.16 -12.16
CA ALA A 147 37.33 15.12 -13.62
C ALA A 147 36.70 16.43 -14.11
#